data_AF-A0A1H8QVL4-F1
#
_entry.id   AF-A0A1H8QVL4-F1
#
_cell.length_a   1.000
_cell.length_b   1.000
_cell.length_c   1.000
_cell.angle_alpha   90.00
_cell.angle_beta   90.00
_cell.angle_gamma   90.00
#
_symmetry.space_group_name_H-M   'P 1'
#
loop_
_entity.id
_entity.type
_entity.pdbx_description
1 polymer ?
#
loop_
_entity_poly.entity_id
_entity_poly.type
_entity_poly.pdbx_seq_one_letter_code
_entity_poly.pdbx_strand_id
1 'polypeptide(L)'
;MVETSGLAPDGASRLSALADECGALLEGESGMDDVQQLLSARGIGPMDAIIVTRALLGAGEGSLREAKEIVFSASSRAVERQIHDELVHDLLHGVDEIGDTPDESREPGAADMG
;
A
#
# COMPACT_ATOMS: atom_id res chain seq x y z
N MET A 1 -17.96 10.01 10.61
CA MET A 1 -17.18 9.40 11.72
C MET A 1 -16.65 8.09 11.15
N VAL A 2 -15.39 8.05 10.73
CA VAL A 2 -14.78 6.84 10.14
C VAL A 2 -14.22 6.05 11.31
N GLU A 3 -14.85 4.92 11.64
CA GLU A 3 -14.30 3.98 12.62
C GLU A 3 -13.10 3.29 11.98
N THR A 4 -11.89 3.70 12.38
CA THR A 4 -10.67 2.98 12.05
C THR A 4 -10.58 1.75 12.96
N SER A 5 -11.49 0.80 12.79
CA SER A 5 -11.29 -0.54 13.33
C SER A 5 -10.15 -1.16 12.53
N GLY A 6 -8.95 -1.18 13.12
CA GLY A 6 -7.98 -2.19 12.75
C GLY A 6 -8.71 -3.52 12.73
N LEU A 7 -8.65 -4.20 11.57
CA LEU A 7 -9.35 -5.44 11.18
C LEU A 7 -10.30 -6.00 12.25
N ALA A 8 -11.60 -6.09 11.92
CA ALA A 8 -12.57 -6.81 12.74
C ALA A 8 -11.95 -8.13 13.27
N PRO A 9 -12.23 -8.56 14.51
CA PRO A 9 -11.52 -9.68 15.17
C PRO A 9 -11.37 -10.93 14.29
N ASP A 10 -12.41 -11.26 13.54
CA ASP A 10 -12.44 -12.38 12.59
C ASP A 10 -11.42 -12.23 11.45
N GLY A 11 -11.17 -11.00 11.01
CA GLY A 11 -10.14 -10.65 10.02
C GLY A 11 -8.73 -10.81 10.56
N ALA A 12 -8.47 -10.40 11.81
CA ALA A 12 -7.16 -10.56 12.43
C ALA A 12 -6.81 -12.05 12.63
N SER A 13 -7.75 -12.86 13.12
CA SER A 13 -7.57 -14.31 13.26
C SER A 13 -7.36 -15.00 11.92
N ARG A 14 -8.12 -14.63 10.88
CA ARG A 14 -7.93 -15.16 9.52
C ARG A 14 -6.53 -14.88 8.99
N LEU A 15 -6.05 -13.65 9.14
CA LEU A 15 -4.73 -13.26 8.63
C LEU A 15 -3.59 -13.89 9.42
N SER A 16 -3.76 -14.10 10.73
CA SER A 16 -2.80 -14.86 11.54
C SER A 16 -2.69 -16.31 11.06
N ALA A 17 -3.81 -17.01 10.87
CA ALA A 17 -3.80 -18.38 10.37
C ALA A 17 -3.16 -18.47 8.97
N LEU A 18 -3.43 -17.49 8.11
CA LEU A 18 -2.83 -17.40 6.78
C LEU A 18 -1.32 -17.16 6.84
N ALA A 19 -0.83 -16.36 7.80
CA ALA A 19 0.60 -16.17 8.03
C ALA A 19 1.26 -17.48 8.53
N ASP A 20 0.62 -18.21 9.43
CA ASP A 20 1.13 -19.50 9.90
C ASP A 20 1.25 -20.53 8.75
N GLU A 21 0.24 -20.60 7.88
CA GLU A 21 0.28 -21.44 6.67
C GLU A 21 1.41 -21.05 5.71
N CYS A 22 1.59 -19.74 5.48
CA CYS A 22 2.63 -19.23 4.59
C CYS A 22 4.04 -19.39 5.15
N GLY A 23 4.21 -19.47 6.47
CA GLY A 23 5.52 -19.62 7.11
C GLY A 23 6.31 -20.82 6.59
N ALA A 24 5.64 -21.93 6.27
CA ALA A 24 6.27 -23.13 5.72
C ALA A 24 6.88 -22.92 4.32
N LEU A 25 6.40 -21.93 3.55
CA LEU A 25 6.91 -21.64 2.21
C LEU A 25 8.24 -20.88 2.25
N LEU A 26 8.57 -20.24 3.37
CA LEU A 26 9.81 -19.48 3.52
C LEU A 26 11.07 -20.34 3.53
N GLU A 27 10.93 -21.66 3.73
CA GLU A 27 12.05 -22.61 3.66
C GLU A 27 12.47 -22.91 2.21
N GLY A 28 11.67 -22.50 1.21
CA GLY A 28 11.94 -22.67 -0.22
C GLY A 28 12.89 -21.62 -0.82
N GLU A 29 13.43 -21.92 -2.01
CA GLU A 29 14.44 -21.08 -2.70
C GLU A 29 13.89 -19.70 -3.14
N SER A 30 12.57 -19.59 -3.33
CA SER A 30 11.87 -18.35 -3.75
C SER A 30 10.90 -17.83 -2.69
N GLY A 31 11.10 -18.16 -1.41
CA GLY A 31 10.10 -18.16 -0.35
C GLY A 31 9.07 -17.01 -0.31
N MET A 32 9.49 -15.75 -0.46
CA MET A 32 8.54 -14.62 -0.46
C MET A 32 7.73 -14.48 -1.76
N ASP A 33 8.31 -14.81 -2.91
CA ASP A 33 7.60 -14.82 -4.20
C ASP A 33 6.58 -15.96 -4.24
N ASP A 34 6.92 -17.12 -3.67
CA ASP A 34 6.02 -18.26 -3.53
C ASP A 34 4.82 -17.91 -2.63
N VAL A 35 5.06 -17.19 -1.53
CA VAL A 35 3.99 -16.64 -0.67
C VAL A 35 3.10 -15.69 -1.47
N GLN A 36 3.66 -14.75 -2.24
CA GLN A 36 2.83 -13.83 -3.03
C GLN A 36 2.04 -14.54 -4.11
N GLN A 37 2.62 -15.55 -4.75
CA GLN A 37 1.92 -16.37 -5.74
C GLN A 37 0.75 -17.13 -5.13
N LEU A 38 0.93 -17.76 -3.95
CA LEU A 38 -0.16 -18.44 -3.24
C LEU A 38 -1.30 -17.47 -2.89
N LEU A 39 -0.95 -16.32 -2.32
CA LEU A 39 -1.93 -15.32 -1.88
C LEU A 39 -2.71 -14.74 -3.07
N SER A 40 -2.03 -14.44 -4.18
CA SER A 40 -2.65 -13.98 -5.43
C SER A 40 -3.59 -15.06 -6.00
N ALA A 41 -3.15 -16.32 -6.06
CA ALA A 41 -3.96 -17.45 -6.54
C ALA A 41 -5.23 -17.69 -5.68
N ARG A 42 -5.19 -17.36 -4.40
CA ARG A 42 -6.35 -17.43 -3.48
C ARG A 42 -7.25 -16.18 -3.53
N GLY A 43 -6.94 -15.20 -4.38
CA GLY A 43 -7.69 -13.95 -4.50
C GLY A 43 -7.51 -13.00 -3.31
N ILE A 44 -6.43 -13.15 -2.55
CA ILE A 44 -6.12 -12.26 -1.42
C ILE A 44 -5.58 -10.94 -1.95
N GLY A 45 -6.33 -9.87 -1.67
CA GLY A 45 -5.98 -8.51 -2.08
C GLY A 45 -4.68 -8.00 -1.47
N PRO A 46 -4.10 -6.92 -2.05
CA PRO A 46 -2.76 -6.43 -1.69
C PRO A 46 -2.66 -5.97 -0.23
N MET A 47 -3.71 -5.39 0.35
CA MET A 47 -3.70 -4.95 1.75
C MET A 47 -3.56 -6.12 2.73
N ASP A 48 -4.39 -7.15 2.59
CA ASP A 48 -4.30 -8.36 3.41
C ASP A 48 -2.95 -9.08 3.18
N ALA A 49 -2.46 -9.10 1.94
CA ALA A 49 -1.15 -9.65 1.62
C ALA A 49 0.01 -8.89 2.28
N ILE A 50 -0.03 -7.56 2.33
CA ILE A 50 0.95 -6.73 3.05
C ILE A 50 0.95 -7.08 4.54
N ILE A 51 -0.23 -7.27 5.13
CA ILE A 51 -0.36 -7.60 6.56
C ILE A 51 0.24 -8.99 6.85
N VAL A 52 -0.08 -9.99 6.03
CA VAL A 52 0.51 -11.34 6.13
C VAL A 52 2.02 -11.28 5.95
N THR A 53 2.50 -10.58 4.92
CA THR A 53 3.94 -10.46 4.61
C THR A 53 4.69 -9.76 5.75
N ARG A 54 4.10 -8.72 6.34
CA ARG A 54 4.66 -8.05 7.52
C ARG A 54 4.71 -8.98 8.74
N ALA A 55 3.70 -9.82 8.94
CA ALA A 55 3.72 -10.81 10.02
C ALA A 55 4.86 -11.82 9.85
N LEU A 56 5.11 -12.27 8.61
CA LEU A 56 6.20 -13.19 8.27
C LEU A 56 7.60 -12.57 8.44
N LEU A 57 7.76 -11.28 8.13
CA LEU A 57 9.02 -10.54 8.34
C LEU A 57 9.32 -10.25 9.83
N GLY A 58 8.28 -10.29 10.67
CA GLY A 58 8.34 -9.84 12.06
C GLY A 58 8.03 -8.35 12.22
N ALA A 59 7.55 -7.97 13.41
CA ALA A 59 7.02 -6.64 13.70
C ALA A 59 8.10 -5.57 13.99
N GLY A 60 9.18 -5.55 13.20
CA GLY A 60 10.26 -4.57 13.32
C GLY A 60 9.90 -3.19 12.77
N GLU A 61 10.71 -2.18 13.12
CA GLU A 61 10.67 -0.89 12.43
C GLU A 61 10.98 -1.08 10.94
N GLY A 62 10.22 -0.44 10.06
CA GLY A 62 10.38 -0.61 8.60
C GLY A 62 9.74 -1.86 8.00
N SER A 63 9.32 -2.84 8.81
CA SER A 63 8.67 -4.09 8.34
C SER A 63 7.45 -3.84 7.43
N LEU A 64 6.70 -2.78 7.67
CA LEU A 64 5.55 -2.41 6.83
C LEU A 64 6.00 -1.92 5.45
N ARG A 65 7.07 -1.12 5.40
CA ARG A 65 7.64 -0.63 4.13
C ARG A 65 8.20 -1.79 3.32
N GLU A 66 8.97 -2.65 3.96
CA GLU A 66 9.55 -3.85 3.33
C GLU A 66 8.45 -4.82 2.84
N ALA A 67 7.42 -5.06 3.64
CA ALA A 67 6.27 -5.87 3.22
C ALA A 67 5.57 -5.28 2.00
N LYS A 68 5.40 -3.95 1.95
CA LYS A 68 4.82 -3.25 0.79
C LYS A 68 5.71 -3.43 -0.45
N GLU A 69 7.02 -3.25 -0.29
CA GLU A 69 7.99 -3.43 -1.38
C GLU A 69 7.94 -4.85 -1.95
N ILE A 70 7.96 -5.88 -1.10
CA ILE A 70 7.88 -7.30 -1.51
C ILE A 70 6.58 -7.59 -2.26
N VAL A 71 5.44 -7.16 -1.73
CA VAL A 71 4.13 -7.39 -2.36
C VAL A 71 4.07 -6.75 -3.74
N PHE A 72 4.51 -5.50 -3.87
CA PHE A 72 4.45 -4.83 -5.17
C PHE A 72 5.59 -5.21 -6.11
N SER A 73 6.72 -5.75 -5.66
CA SER A 73 7.76 -6.28 -6.56
C SER A 73 7.41 -7.65 -7.15
N ALA A 74 6.50 -8.41 -6.52
CA ALA A 74 6.15 -9.75 -6.97
C ALA A 74 5.54 -9.75 -8.38
N SER A 75 6.00 -10.69 -9.22
CA SER A 75 5.50 -10.87 -10.58
C SER A 75 4.02 -11.29 -10.63
N SER A 76 3.59 -12.07 -9.64
CA SER A 76 2.20 -12.53 -9.46
C SER A 76 1.19 -11.42 -9.13
N ARG A 77 1.67 -10.19 -8.90
CA ARG A 77 0.89 -9.01 -8.52
C ARG A 77 1.06 -7.82 -9.47
N ALA A 78 1.46 -8.09 -10.71
CA ALA A 78 1.74 -7.05 -11.69
C ALA A 78 0.54 -6.12 -11.96
N VAL A 79 -0.68 -6.66 -11.95
CA VAL A 79 -1.90 -5.88 -12.18
C VAL A 79 -2.17 -4.95 -11.00
N GLU A 80 -2.10 -5.46 -9.77
CA GLU A 80 -2.28 -4.63 -8.57
C GLU A 80 -1.22 -3.55 -8.45
N ARG A 81 0.03 -3.84 -8.82
CA ARG A 81 1.10 -2.83 -8.92
C ARG A 81 0.77 -1.75 -9.94
N GLN A 82 0.36 -2.14 -11.15
CA GLN A 82 -0.03 -1.19 -12.21
C GLN A 82 -1.12 -0.23 -11.71
N ILE A 83 -2.18 -0.77 -11.09
CA ILE A 83 -3.29 0.03 -10.54
C ILE A 83 -2.79 0.96 -9.43
N HIS A 84 -1.95 0.46 -8.52
CA HIS A 84 -1.35 1.29 -7.46
C HIS A 84 -0.56 2.47 -8.04
N ASP A 85 0.27 2.22 -9.05
CA ASP A 85 1.13 3.23 -9.63
C ASP A 85 0.33 4.30 -10.40
N GLU A 86 -0.73 3.89 -11.10
CA GLU A 86 -1.69 4.81 -11.74
C GLU A 86 -2.40 5.68 -10.70
N LEU A 87 -2.93 5.09 -9.63
CA LEU A 87 -3.61 5.83 -8.57
C LEU A 87 -2.67 6.82 -7.85
N VAL A 88 -1.42 6.42 -7.60
CA VAL A 88 -0.42 7.31 -6.98
C VAL A 88 -0.05 8.43 -7.94
N HIS A 89 0.12 8.14 -9.22
CA HIS A 89 0.40 9.15 -10.23
C HIS A 89 -0.72 10.20 -10.32
N ASP A 90 -1.98 9.75 -10.42
CA ASP A 90 -3.15 10.63 -10.49
C ASP A 90 -3.29 11.48 -9.22
N LEU A 91 -3.05 10.88 -8.05
CA LEU A 91 -3.10 11.59 -6.78
C LEU A 91 -2.03 12.69 -6.71
N LEU A 92 -0.78 12.39 -7.10
CA LEU A 92 0.30 13.37 -7.11
C LEU A 92 0.00 14.52 -8.08
N HIS A 93 -0.48 14.18 -9.28
CA HIS A 93 -0.87 15.18 -10.27
C HIS A 93 -1.98 16.10 -9.75
N GLY A 94 -3.03 15.54 -9.15
CA GLY A 94 -4.12 16.35 -8.60
C GLY A 94 -3.69 17.24 -7.42
N VAL A 95 -2.72 16.80 -6.60
CA VAL A 95 -2.17 17.63 -5.52
C VAL A 95 -1.36 18.81 -6.07
N ASP A 96 -0.59 18.60 -7.13
CA ASP A 96 0.18 19.67 -7.79
C ASP A 96 -0.75 20.72 -8.41
N GLU A 97 -1.83 20.31 -9.07
CA GLU A 97 -2.84 21.22 -9.65
C GLU A 97 -3.55 22.09 -8.59
N ILE A 98 -3.80 21.55 -7.40
CA ILE A 98 -4.40 22.29 -6.28
C ILE A 98 -3.39 23.30 -5.69
N GLY A 99 -2.09 22.98 -5.73
CA GLY A 99 -1.04 23.88 -5.26
C GLY A 99 -0.81 25.11 -6.16
N ASP A 100 -1.15 24.99 -7.44
CA ASP A 100 -0.91 26.01 -8.47
C ASP A 100 -2.11 26.93 -8.76
N THR A 101 -3.23 26.81 -8.02
CA THR A 101 -4.34 27.78 -8.18
C THR A 101 -3.85 29.18 -7.76
N PRO A 102 -3.84 30.17 -8.67
CA PRO A 102 -3.48 31.54 -8.30
C PRO A 102 -4.51 32.06 -7.31
N ASP A 103 -4.05 32.62 -6.19
CA ASP A 103 -4.90 33.37 -5.27
C ASP A 103 -5.47 34.60 -6.00
N GLU A 104 -6.69 34.48 -6.54
CA GLU A 104 -7.45 35.57 -7.18
C GLU A 104 -7.80 36.71 -6.21
N SER A 105 -7.42 36.62 -4.93
CA SER A 105 -7.61 37.69 -3.93
C SER A 105 -6.48 38.73 -3.91
N ARG A 106 -5.43 38.57 -4.73
CA ARG A 106 -4.35 39.57 -4.80
C ARG A 106 -4.81 40.77 -5.63
N GLU A 107 -5.53 41.68 -4.97
CA GLU A 107 -5.82 43.02 -5.49
C GLU A 107 -4.52 43.63 -6.08
N PRO A 108 -4.55 44.15 -7.32
CA PRO A 108 -3.42 44.84 -7.89
C PRO A 108 -3.16 46.08 -7.04
N GLY A 109 -2.13 46.00 -6.19
CA GLY A 109 -1.65 47.10 -5.38
C GLY A 109 -1.53 48.35 -6.26
N ALA A 110 -2.35 49.34 -5.92
CA ALA A 110 -2.47 50.59 -6.63
C ALA A 110 -1.08 51.14 -6.99
N ALA A 111 -0.87 51.38 -8.27
CA ALA A 111 0.23 52.21 -8.73
C ALA A 111 0.03 53.59 -8.10
N ASP A 112 0.87 53.89 -7.12
CA ASP A 112 1.02 55.21 -6.52
C ASP A 112 1.57 56.15 -7.59
N MET A 113 0.68 56.93 -8.20
CA MET A 113 1.01 58.14 -8.94
C MET A 113 0.87 59.33 -7.99
N GLY A 114 2.01 59.81 -7.47
CA GLY A 114 2.13 61.02 -6.68
C GLY A 114 3.57 61.49 -6.60
#